data_AF-A0A3B4GPB7-F1
#
_entry.id   AF-A0A3B4GPB7-F1
#
_cell.length_a   1.000
_cell.length_b   1.000
_cell.length_c   1.000
_cell.angle_alpha   90.00
_cell.angle_beta   90.00
_cell.angle_gamma   90.00
#
_symmetry.space_group_name_H-M   'P 1'
#
loop_
_entity.id
_entity.type
_entity.pdbx_description
1 polymer ?
#
loop_
_entity_poly.entity_id
_entity_poly.type
_entity_poly.pdbx_seq_one_letter_code
_entity_poly.pdbx_strand_id
1 'polypeptide(L)' 'VRSGTAWPGSFNSHNFIFIFSYWNSGEPNGLKNENCGQIKNYNSKNSWNDEKCSILHSWMCEKKASP' A
#
# COMPACT_ATOMS: atom_id res chain seq x y z
N VAL A 1 -7.17 7.16 3.13
CA VAL A 1 -6.96 5.74 2.75
C VAL A 1 -6.37 5.02 3.95
N ARG A 2 -7.17 4.30 4.75
CA ARG A 2 -6.58 3.22 5.55
C ARG A 2 -6.46 2.07 4.58
N SER A 3 -5.31 1.95 3.95
CA SER A 3 -4.93 0.79 3.13
C SER A 3 -4.81 -0.42 4.05
N GLY A 4 -5.96 -0.89 4.52
CA GLY A 4 -6.08 -2.13 5.27
C GLY A 4 -6.23 -3.26 4.28
N THR A 5 -5.10 -3.69 3.71
CA THR A 5 -5.00 -5.06 3.26
C THR A 5 -5.08 -5.94 4.51
N ALA A 6 -5.99 -6.91 4.59
CA ALA A 6 -5.95 -7.92 5.63
C ALA A 6 -4.68 -8.76 5.43
N TRP A 7 -3.61 -8.38 6.12
CA TRP A 7 -2.43 -9.19 6.26
C TRP A 7 -2.71 -10.30 7.28
N PRO A 8 -2.13 -11.51 7.12
CA PRO A 8 -2.15 -12.53 8.16
C PRO A 8 -1.25 -12.06 9.33
N GLY A 9 -1.78 -11.17 10.17
CA GLY A 9 -1.06 -10.58 11.28
C GLY A 9 -2.01 -9.78 12.16
N SER A 10 -2.12 -10.19 13.43
CA SER A 10 -2.98 -9.56 14.44
C SER A 10 -2.56 -8.11 14.70
N PHE A 11 -3.52 -7.18 14.72
CA PHE A 11 -3.29 -5.74 14.92
C PHE A 11 -2.93 -5.45 16.39
N ASN A 12 -1.65 -5.16 16.69
CA ASN A 12 -1.22 -4.56 17.96
C ASN A 12 -0.35 -3.33 17.71
N SER A 13 -0.76 -2.19 18.28
CA SER A 13 -0.39 -0.83 17.84
C SER A 13 0.96 -0.30 18.32
N HIS A 14 1.84 -1.10 18.93
CA HIS A 14 3.01 -0.53 19.63
C HIS A 14 4.39 -1.13 19.30
N ASN A 15 4.53 -2.08 18.36
CA ASN A 15 5.84 -2.54 17.87
C ASN A 15 5.73 -3.33 16.56
N PHE A 16 5.00 -2.79 15.57
CA PHE A 16 4.91 -3.40 14.24
C PHE A 16 6.17 -3.05 13.44
N ILE A 17 7.20 -3.90 13.50
CA ILE A 17 8.21 -3.92 12.44
C ILE A 17 7.46 -4.32 11.16
N PHE A 18 7.50 -3.47 10.14
CA PHE A 18 6.99 -3.76 8.80
C PHE A 18 7.81 -4.90 8.18
N ILE A 19 7.53 -6.15 8.56
CA ILE A 19 8.29 -7.33 8.09
C ILE A 19 8.04 -7.58 6.59
N PHE A 20 6.93 -7.07 6.05
CA PHE A 20 6.57 -7.21 4.65
C PHE A 20 6.21 -5.85 4.04
N SER A 21 6.91 -5.51 2.98
CA SER A 21 6.57 -4.38 2.11
C SER A 21 6.74 -4.80 0.66
N TYR A 22 5.88 -4.28 -0.22
CA TYR A 22 5.92 -4.54 -1.66
C TYR A 22 6.24 -3.26 -2.43
N TRP A 23 7.01 -2.37 -1.81
CA TRP A 23 7.54 -1.18 -2.48
C TRP A 23 8.39 -1.57 -3.67
N ASN A 24 8.25 -0.79 -4.73
CA ASN A 24 9.21 -0.83 -5.81
C ASN A 24 10.59 -0.40 -5.29
N SER A 25 11.65 -0.82 -5.99
CA SER A 25 13.00 -0.41 -5.65
C SER A 25 13.09 1.12 -5.66
N GLY A 26 13.56 1.71 -4.56
CA GLY A 26 13.65 3.15 -4.38
C GLY A 26 12.41 3.82 -3.79
N GLU A 27 11.33 3.07 -3.54
CA GLU A 27 10.09 3.58 -2.93
C GLU A 27 9.95 3.12 -1.47
N PRO A 28 9.22 3.87 -0.62
CA PRO A 28 8.63 5.18 -0.91
C PRO A 28 9.69 6.29 -0.89
N ASN A 29 9.60 7.26 -1.79
CA ASN A 29 10.61 8.31 -1.97
C ASN A 29 10.14 9.73 -1.56
N GLY A 30 8.84 9.93 -1.38
CA GLY A 30 8.19 11.14 -0.90
C GLY A 30 8.22 12.36 -1.84
N LEU A 31 8.71 12.22 -3.08
CA LEU A 31 9.21 13.32 -3.94
C LEU A 31 8.47 14.67 -3.80
N LYS A 32 7.37 14.86 -4.53
CA LYS A 32 6.61 16.14 -4.56
C LYS A 32 5.29 15.97 -3.82
N ASN A 33 5.35 15.60 -2.53
CA ASN A 33 4.19 15.33 -1.68
C ASN A 33 3.37 14.12 -2.16
N GLU A 34 4.08 13.04 -2.47
CA GLU A 34 3.52 11.76 -2.85
C GLU A 34 3.14 10.98 -1.59
N ASN A 35 1.88 11.13 -1.15
CA ASN A 35 1.41 10.62 0.14
C ASN A 35 0.37 9.51 0.02
N CYS A 36 0.03 9.09 -1.19
CA CYS A 36 -0.95 8.04 -1.45
C CYS A 36 -0.28 6.84 -2.13
N GLY A 37 -0.46 5.64 -1.59
CA GLY A 37 0.09 4.44 -2.20
C GLY A 37 -0.72 4.00 -3.43
N GLN A 38 -0.02 3.68 -4.51
CA GLN A 38 -0.58 3.02 -5.70
C GLN A 38 0.19 1.74 -6.04
N ILE A 39 -0.40 0.89 -6.88
CA ILE A 39 0.30 -0.18 -7.57
C ILE A 39 0.64 0.30 -8.98
N LYS A 40 1.93 0.58 -9.23
CA LYS A 40 2.40 1.15 -10.50
C LYS A 40 2.33 0.16 -11.65
N ASN A 41 2.64 -1.12 -11.38
CA ASN A 41 2.52 -2.21 -12.34
C ASN A 41 1.80 -3.41 -11.70
N TYR A 42 0.55 -3.63 -12.11
CA TYR A 42 -0.30 -4.71 -11.59
C TYR A 42 0.20 -6.12 -11.92
N ASN A 43 1.03 -6.28 -12.95
CA ASN A 43 1.61 -7.58 -13.34
C ASN A 43 2.92 -7.89 -12.59
N SER A 44 3.48 -6.93 -11.85
CA SER A 44 4.75 -7.08 -11.16
C SER A 44 4.56 -7.20 -9.66
N LYS A 45 5.31 -8.11 -9.04
CA LYS A 45 5.56 -8.08 -7.60
C LYS A 45 6.38 -6.84 -7.26
N ASN A 46 6.30 -6.38 -6.01
CA ASN A 46 7.06 -5.25 -5.50
C ASN A 46 6.91 -3.99 -6.36
N SER A 47 5.68 -3.55 -6.58
CA SER A 47 5.37 -2.44 -7.50
C SER A 47 4.63 -1.29 -6.83
N TRP A 48 4.67 -1.20 -5.50
CA TRP A 48 4.08 -0.06 -4.82
C TRP A 48 4.92 1.19 -5.03
N ASN A 49 4.22 2.31 -5.20
CA ASN A 49 4.79 3.63 -5.41
C ASN A 49 3.96 4.60 -4.59
N ASP A 50 4.60 5.48 -3.84
CA ASP A 50 3.92 6.62 -3.25
C ASP A 50 3.70 7.64 -4.36
N GLU A 51 2.48 8.12 -4.50
CA GLU A 51 2.02 8.95 -5.60
C GLU A 51 1.20 10.13 -5.05
N LYS A 52 1.05 11.16 -5.87
CA LYS A 52 0.23 12.31 -5.52
C LYS A 52 -1.22 11.89 -5.43
N CYS A 53 -1.82 12.16 -4.27
CA CYS A 53 -3.21 11.84 -3.99
C CYS A 53 -4.22 12.50 -4.95
N SER A 54 -3.82 13.55 -5.68
CA SER A 54 -4.68 14.23 -6.66
C SER A 54 -4.79 13.51 -8.00
N ILE A 55 -3.97 12.49 -8.26
CA ILE A 55 -4.03 11.73 -9.51
C ILE A 55 -5.12 10.67 -9.42
N LEU A 56 -5.95 10.59 -10.46
CA LEU A 56 -7.03 9.62 -10.56
C LEU A 56 -6.48 8.30 -11.11
N HIS A 57 -6.53 7.26 -10.27
CA HIS A 57 -6.21 5.88 -10.64
C HIS A 57 -7.44 4.97 -10.47
N SER A 58 -7.34 3.74 -10.97
CA SER A 58 -8.26 2.68 -10.59
C SER A 58 -8.03 2.27 -9.13
N TRP A 59 -9.11 1.95 -8.42
CA TRP A 59 -9.07 1.62 -6.99
C TRP A 59 -9.43 0.15 -6.77
N MET A 60 -8.81 -0.45 -5.76
CA MET A 60 -9.18 -1.78 -5.29
C MET A 60 -9.85 -1.65 -3.93
N CYS A 61 -10.95 -2.39 -3.76
CA CYS A 61 -11.65 -2.51 -2.49
C CYS A 61 -11.34 -3.87 -1.88
N GLU A 62 -11.17 -3.92 -0.56
CA GLU A 62 -11.16 -5.17 0.18
C GLU A 62 -12.44 -5.29 1.00
N LYS A 63 -13.04 -6.47 1.00
CA LYS A 63 -14.15 -6.82 1.89
C LYS A 63 -13.81 -8.15 2.56
N LYS A 64 -14.06 -8.25 3.87
CA LYS A 64 -13.99 -9.53 4.58
C LYS A 64 -15.04 -10.48 4.02
N ALA A 65 -14.65 -11.74 3.79
CA ALA A 65 -15.61 -12.79 3.50
C ALA A 65 -16.62 -12.88 4.66
N SER A 66 -17.90 -12.96 4.34
CA SER A 66 -18.92 -13.25 5.35
C SER A 66 -18.80 -14.73 5.76
N PRO A 67 -19.06 -15.08 7.03
CA PRO A 67 -18.89 -16.45 7.53
C PRO A 67 -19.64 -17.50 6.71
#